data_AF-A0A379VUF8-F1
#
_entry.id   AF-A0A379VUF8-F1
#
_cell.length_a   1.000
_cell.length_b   1.000
_cell.length_c   1.000
_cell.angle_alpha   90.00
_cell.angle_beta   90.00
_cell.angle_gamma   90.00
#
_symmetry.space_group_name_H-M   'P 1'
#
loop_
_entity.id
_entity.type
_entity.pdbx_description
1 polymer ?
#
loop_
_entity_poly.entity_id
_entity_poly.type
_entity_poly.pdbx_seq_one_letter_code
_entity_poly.pdbx_strand_id
1 'polypeptide(L)' 'MLGAIGVVETTHTVNMAALQRFFVGQGVWIRPFGKLIYLMPPYIIRPDQLRRLTQAVNDTVHNETFFSH' A
#
# COMPACT_ATOMS: atom_id res chain seq x y z
N MET A 1 11.19 0.99 20.71
CA MET A 1 10.63 0.65 19.38
C MET A 1 10.34 1.96 18.65
N LEU A 2 10.83 2.18 17.42
CA LEU A 2 10.77 3.48 16.73
C LEU A 2 9.56 3.66 15.80
N GLY A 3 8.71 2.63 15.61
CA GLY A 3 7.56 2.67 14.71
C GLY A 3 7.19 1.27 14.23
N ALA A 4 5.92 1.03 13.89
CA ALA A 4 5.56 -0.05 12.97
C ALA A 4 5.58 0.53 11.55
N ILE A 5 6.64 0.26 10.79
CA ILE A 5 6.78 0.70 9.40
C ILE A 5 6.81 -0.54 8.50
N GLY A 6 5.98 -0.55 7.46
CA GLY A 6 6.01 -1.53 6.39
C GLY A 6 6.27 -0.83 5.05
N VAL A 7 7.21 -1.33 4.26
CA VAL A 7 7.54 -0.79 2.94
C VAL A 7 7.65 -1.94 1.95
N VAL A 8 7.02 -1.77 0.79
CA VAL A 8 7.25 -2.60 -0.39
C VAL A 8 7.87 -1.72 -1.47
N GLU A 9 9.06 -2.11 -1.91
CA GLU A 9 9.74 -1.49 -3.05
C GLU A 9 9.41 -2.26 -4.32
N THR A 10 9.05 -1.54 -5.38
CA THR A 10 8.62 -2.08 -6.67
C THR A 10 9.70 -1.85 -7.72
N THR A 11 9.76 -2.71 -8.73
CA THR A 11 10.78 -2.58 -9.79
C THR A 11 10.56 -1.35 -10.67
N HIS A 12 9.30 -0.96 -10.86
CA HIS A 12 8.86 0.18 -11.66
C HIS A 12 8.21 1.24 -10.77
N THR A 13 8.16 2.47 -11.25
CA THR A 13 7.43 3.54 -10.57
C THR A 13 5.93 3.25 -10.59
N VAL A 14 5.26 3.57 -9.50
CA VAL A 14 3.82 3.30 -9.37
C VAL A 14 2.99 4.43 -9.96
N ASN A 15 1.86 4.09 -10.56
CA ASN A 15 0.84 5.05 -10.94
C ASN A 15 0.09 5.51 -9.67
N MET A 16 0.57 6.61 -9.09
CA MET A 16 0.05 7.13 -7.81
C MET A 16 -1.46 7.42 -7.87
N ALA A 17 -1.95 8.00 -8.96
CA ALA A 17 -3.36 8.37 -9.08
C ALA A 17 -4.27 7.13 -9.13
N ALA A 18 -3.86 6.09 -9.86
CA ALA A 18 -4.59 4.83 -9.92
C ALA A 18 -4.59 4.11 -8.56
N LEU A 19 -3.43 4.03 -7.91
CA LEU A 19 -3.29 3.36 -6.62
C LEU A 19 -4.02 4.06 -5.48
N GLN A 20 -3.95 5.39 -5.41
CA GLN A 20 -4.70 6.13 -4.40
C GLN A 20 -6.21 5.88 -4.52
N ARG A 21 -6.75 5.88 -5.75
CA ARG A 21 -8.17 5.55 -6.00
C ARG A 21 -8.48 4.11 -5.61
N PHE A 22 -7.61 3.16 -5.96
CA PHE A 22 -7.77 1.76 -5.60
C PHE A 22 -7.80 1.56 -4.08
N PHE A 23 -6.83 2.12 -3.34
CA PHE A 23 -6.77 1.99 -1.89
C PHE A 23 -8.00 2.59 -1.20
N VAL A 24 -8.42 3.79 -1.61
CA VAL A 24 -9.65 4.41 -1.10
C VAL A 24 -10.87 3.52 -1.38
N GLY A 25 -10.97 2.95 -2.58
CA GLY A 25 -12.03 1.99 -2.93
C GLY A 25 -11.99 0.70 -2.09
N GLN A 26 -10.81 0.25 -1.69
CA GLN A 26 -10.61 -0.86 -0.75
C GLN A 26 -10.84 -0.47 0.72
N GLY A 27 -11.19 0.79 1.01
CA GLY A 27 -11.42 1.31 2.36
C GLY A 27 -10.15 1.41 3.20
N VAL A 28 -8.99 1.56 2.55
CA VAL A 28 -7.69 1.73 3.20
C VAL A 28 -7.01 2.99 2.71
N TRP A 29 -6.21 3.62 3.58
CA TRP A 29 -5.42 4.79 3.20
C TRP A 29 -3.94 4.42 3.23
N ILE A 30 -3.37 4.20 2.05
CA ILE A 30 -1.96 3.86 1.84
C ILE A 30 -1.36 4.89 0.90
N ARG A 31 -0.15 5.37 1.21
CA ARG A 31 0.49 6.41 0.43
C ARG A 31 1.63 5.80 -0.42
N PRO A 32 1.44 5.69 -1.74
CA PRO A 32 2.54 5.39 -2.65
C PRO A 32 3.45 6.60 -2.87
N PHE A 33 4.71 6.37 -3.20
CA PHE A 33 5.67 7.41 -3.60
C PHE A 33 6.81 6.82 -4.44
N GLY A 34 6.97 7.29 -5.68
CA GLY A 34 8.02 6.80 -6.58
C GLY A 34 7.88 5.30 -6.85
N LYS A 35 8.82 4.50 -6.33
CA LYS A 35 8.80 3.03 -6.39
C LYS A 35 8.38 2.37 -5.07
N LEU A 36 7.86 3.15 -4.12
CA LEU A 36 7.57 2.68 -2.77
C LEU A 36 6.07 2.68 -2.51
N ILE A 37 5.60 1.63 -1.85
CA ILE A 37 4.30 1.56 -1.21
C ILE A 37 4.58 1.42 0.28
N TYR A 38 4.27 2.45 1.08
CA TYR A 38 4.59 2.45 2.50
C TYR A 38 3.33 2.58 3.37
N LEU A 39 3.40 1.97 4.55
CA LEU A 39 2.38 2.04 5.59
C LEU A 39 3.02 2.22 6.97
N MET A 40 2.33 2.98 7.82
CA MET A 40 2.66 3.14 9.24
C MET A 40 1.39 2.93 10.08
N PRO A 41 0.94 1.67 10.26
CA PRO A 41 -0.27 1.40 11.01
C PRO A 41 -0.10 1.78 12.49
N PRO A 42 -1.16 2.22 13.18
CA PRO A 42 -1.09 2.52 14.61
C PRO A 42 -0.82 1.25 15.41
N TYR A 43 -0.15 1.34 16.56
CA TYR A 43 0.16 0.16 17.38
C TYR A 43 -1.08 -0.56 17.93
N ILE A 44 -2.19 0.15 18.07
CA ILE A 44 -3.47 -0.41 18.51
C ILE A 44 -4.28 -1.08 17.38
N ILE A 45 -3.72 -1.16 16.16
CA ILE A 45 -4.39 -1.77 15.02
C ILE A 45 -4.74 -3.23 15.32
N ARG A 46 -5.96 -3.64 14.96
CA ARG A 46 -6.38 -5.04 15.13
C ARG A 46 -5.85 -5.93 14.00
N PRO A 47 -5.67 -7.25 14.22
CA PRO A 47 -5.16 -8.16 13.19
C PRO A 47 -5.97 -8.17 11.88
N ASP A 48 -7.30 -8.03 11.96
CA ASP A 48 -8.21 -7.93 10.81
C ASP A 48 -7.96 -6.66 9.98
N GLN A 49 -7.74 -5.53 10.65
CA GLN A 49 -7.45 -4.25 10.00
C GLN A 49 -6.07 -4.25 9.36
N LEU A 50 -5.06 -4.81 10.05
CA LEU A 50 -3.73 -4.98 9.50
C LEU A 50 -3.76 -5.89 8.27
N ARG A 51 -4.51 -6.99 8.32
CA ARG A 51 -4.68 -7.91 7.18
C ARG A 51 -5.29 -7.19 5.98
N ARG A 52 -6.26 -6.31 6.18
CA ARG A 52 -6.87 -5.51 5.10
C ARG A 52 -5.84 -4.59 4.43
N LEU A 53 -5.00 -3.92 5.23
CA LEU A 53 -3.91 -3.08 4.70
C LEU A 53 -2.93 -3.91 3.87
N THR A 54 -2.44 -5.02 4.43
CA THR A 54 -1.44 -5.86 3.74
C THR A 54 -2.03 -6.55 2.51
N GLN A 55 -3.31 -6.93 2.52
CA GLN A 55 -3.98 -7.52 1.38
C GLN A 55 -4.10 -6.51 0.24
N ALA A 56 -4.49 -5.27 0.52
CA ALA A 56 -4.57 -4.23 -0.52
C ALA A 56 -3.21 -3.96 -1.19
N VAL A 57 -2.11 -3.99 -0.40
CA VAL A 57 -0.74 -3.91 -0.96
C VAL A 57 -0.42 -5.14 -1.80
N ASN A 58 -0.79 -6.33 -1.34
CA ASN A 58 -0.57 -7.57 -2.09
C ASN A 58 -1.33 -7.55 -3.43
N ASP A 59 -2.59 -7.17 -3.44
CA ASP A 59 -3.41 -7.12 -4.66
C ASP A 59 -2.86 -6.10 -5.67
N THR A 60 -2.29 -5.00 -5.17
CA THR A 60 -1.60 -3.99 -5.99
C THR A 60 -0.43 -4.59 -6.76
N VAL A 61 0.46 -5.33 -6.10
CA VAL A 61 1.68 -5.83 -6.74
C VAL A 61 1.42 -6.94 -7.76
N HIS A 62 0.22 -7.54 -7.76
CA HIS A 62 -0.21 -8.53 -8.74
C HIS A 62 -0.93 -7.92 -9.95
N ASN A 63 -1.10 -6.60 -10.01
CA ASN A 63 -1.79 -5.93 -11.10
C ASN A 63 -0.88 -4.90 -11.80
N GLU A 64 -0.42 -5.26 -13.00
CA GLU A 64 0.51 -4.45 -13.80
C GLU A 64 -0.04 -3.07 -14.18
N THR A 65 -1.36 -2.90 -14.24
CA THR A 65 -1.98 -1.60 -14.60
C THR A 65 -1.71 -0.49 -13.59
N PHE A 66 -1.23 -0.82 -12.40
CA PHE A 66 -0.85 0.13 -11.37
C PHE A 66 0.60 0.63 -11.48
N PHE A 67 1.35 0.17 -12.47
CA PHE A 67 2.73 0.57 -12.68
C PHE A 67 2.84 1.44 -13.93
N SER A 68 3.71 2.44 -13.85
CA SER A 68 4.08 3.24 -15.01
C SER A 68 5.06 2.44 -15.86
N HIS A 69 4.82 2.41 -17.17
CA HIS A 69 5.75 1.88 -18.16
C HIS A 69 6.88 2.88 -18.45
#